data_AF-A0A497MKI9-F1
#
_entry.id   AF-A0A497MKI9-F1
#
_cell.length_a   1.000
_cell.length_b   1.000
_cell.length_c   1.000
_cell.angle_alpha   90.00
_cell.angle_beta   90.00
_cell.angle_gamma   90.00
#
_symmetry.space_group_name_H-M   'P 1'
#
loop_
_entity.id
_entity.type
_entity.pdbx_description
1 polymer ?
#
loop_
_entity_poly.entity_id
_entity_poly.type
_entity_poly.pdbx_seq_one_letter_code
_entity_poly.pdbx_strand_id
1 'polypeptide(L)'
;MLRHKGFRSLTELTAFLSSFTPSDAYYSSAYYEKPEAEDMAGKGWLGADLVFDIDSDHLPTRCKATHDVWKCLDCGFEGRGLEPERCPRCGKRRMEAEKWVCEECLEAAKRETMKLLSMLEEDFGFSPSQLEVVFSGHRGYHVHVSGETILGLNSEERKEIVDYVTASGLKVSLLYPELEGGLKIDFSAEGWRGRLARAAYSLLLKKAEELRELGLPGRAIKFLEEHRDRLLAEFLRGEASAIPRKTLEKLLQAAARVEASLVDTVVTTDVHRLIRLPGSLHGKTGLRVVPLRVEQLPEFNPLVEALAFKDGEKVKVRVVKAKPLKLGGVEYRFRPGELVEASKAQAVYMLGMGMGVLAQPSGAEEVV
;
A
#
# COMPACT_ATOMS: atom_id res chain seq x y z
N MET A 1 6.65 24.03 3.06
CA MET A 1 7.28 23.07 2.12
C MET A 1 8.24 23.86 1.24
N LEU A 2 9.52 23.47 1.19
CA LEU A 2 10.51 24.10 0.32
C LEU A 2 10.59 23.29 -0.99
N ARG A 3 10.37 23.94 -2.14
CA ARG A 3 10.31 23.31 -3.47
C ARG A 3 11.22 24.03 -4.45
N HIS A 4 11.22 23.58 -5.71
CA HIS A 4 11.96 24.20 -6.83
C HIS A 4 13.46 24.25 -6.55
N LYS A 5 14.01 23.12 -6.09
CA LYS A 5 15.44 22.91 -5.90
C LYS A 5 15.95 21.90 -6.93
N GLY A 6 17.10 22.20 -7.50
CA GLY A 6 17.89 21.33 -8.34
C GLY A 6 19.28 21.21 -7.73
N PHE A 7 19.91 20.06 -7.95
CA PHE A 7 21.26 19.79 -7.50
C PHE A 7 21.99 19.11 -8.64
N ARG A 8 23.23 19.53 -8.91
CA ARG A 8 24.02 18.98 -10.02
C ARG A 8 24.90 17.82 -9.58
N SER A 9 25.03 17.61 -8.27
CA SER A 9 25.78 16.51 -7.70
C SER A 9 25.16 16.00 -6.40
N LEU A 10 25.46 14.74 -6.06
CA LEU A 10 25.08 14.16 -4.77
C LEU A 10 25.69 14.94 -3.61
N THR A 11 26.92 15.46 -3.75
CA THR A 11 27.58 16.26 -2.72
C THR A 11 26.82 17.54 -2.39
N GLU A 12 26.32 18.26 -3.40
CA GLU A 12 25.48 19.45 -3.19
C GLU A 12 24.18 19.09 -2.47
N LEU A 13 23.51 18.03 -2.91
CA LEU A 13 22.29 17.54 -2.28
C LEU A 13 22.53 17.17 -0.81
N THR A 14 23.59 16.39 -0.53
CA THR A 14 23.93 15.99 0.85
C THR A 14 24.26 17.20 1.72
N ALA A 15 25.07 18.14 1.23
CA ALA A 15 25.40 19.36 1.97
C ALA A 15 24.14 20.19 2.29
N PHE A 16 23.23 20.32 1.33
CA PHE A 16 21.96 20.99 1.54
C PHE A 16 21.09 20.29 2.59
N LEU A 17 20.93 18.96 2.48
CA LEU A 17 20.11 18.19 3.42
C LEU A 17 20.68 18.23 4.85
N SER A 18 22.01 18.20 5.00
CA SER A 18 22.67 18.33 6.29
C SER A 18 22.54 19.73 6.89
N SER A 19 22.51 20.78 6.07
CA SER A 19 22.32 22.15 6.55
C SER A 19 20.87 22.49 6.86
N PHE A 20 19.91 22.00 6.07
CA PHE A 20 18.48 22.33 6.20
C PHE A 20 17.76 21.38 7.17
N THR A 21 18.20 20.12 7.27
CA THR A 21 17.62 19.07 8.13
C THR A 21 16.10 18.93 7.99
N PRO A 22 15.57 18.57 6.80
CA PRO A 22 14.13 18.46 6.60
C PRO A 22 13.53 17.27 7.38
N SER A 23 12.27 17.40 7.81
CA SER A 23 11.51 16.26 8.36
C SER A 23 11.29 15.17 7.31
N ASP A 24 11.08 15.58 6.05
CA ASP A 24 10.79 14.71 4.93
C ASP A 24 11.44 15.25 3.67
N ALA A 25 12.01 14.37 2.85
CA ALA A 25 12.62 14.71 1.57
C ALA A 25 11.91 14.00 0.42
N TYR A 26 11.72 14.72 -0.69
CA TYR A 26 11.03 14.23 -1.88
C TYR A 26 11.79 14.69 -3.14
N TYR A 27 11.61 13.95 -4.23
CA TYR A 27 12.07 14.29 -5.57
C TYR A 27 10.91 14.12 -6.56
N SER A 28 10.99 14.71 -7.75
CA SER A 28 9.96 14.51 -8.77
C SER A 28 10.14 13.16 -9.46
N SER A 29 9.04 12.44 -9.70
CA SER A 29 9.02 11.33 -10.68
C SER A 29 9.22 11.81 -12.11
N ALA A 30 9.04 13.12 -12.32
CA ALA A 30 9.21 13.80 -13.60
C ALA A 30 10.62 14.34 -13.81
N TYR A 31 11.02 14.33 -15.06
CA TYR A 31 12.26 14.89 -15.58
C TYR A 31 11.97 16.26 -16.20
N TYR A 32 12.83 17.23 -15.92
CA TYR A 32 12.70 18.61 -16.39
C TYR A 32 14.04 19.11 -16.91
N GLU A 33 14.00 19.98 -17.91
CA GLU A 33 15.20 20.71 -18.37
C GLU A 33 15.69 21.68 -17.29
N LYS A 34 14.77 22.37 -16.61
CA LYS A 34 15.04 23.38 -15.58
C LYS A 34 14.21 23.11 -14.32
N PRO A 35 14.56 22.11 -13.49
CA PRO A 35 13.75 21.71 -12.33
C PRO A 35 13.57 22.81 -11.27
N GLU A 36 14.50 23.78 -11.23
CA GLU A 36 14.51 24.95 -10.34
C GLU A 36 13.55 26.07 -10.74
N ALA A 37 13.00 26.07 -11.95
CA ALA A 37 12.04 27.10 -12.34
C ALA A 37 10.81 27.06 -11.42
N GLU A 38 10.28 28.23 -11.05
CA GLU A 38 9.12 28.31 -10.16
C GLU A 38 7.81 27.97 -10.89
N ASP A 39 7.69 28.36 -12.16
CA ASP A 39 6.53 28.06 -12.99
C ASP A 39 6.71 26.76 -13.79
N MET A 40 5.62 26.00 -13.95
CA MET A 40 5.67 24.70 -14.62
C MET A 40 6.00 24.78 -16.11
N ALA A 41 5.60 25.86 -16.79
CA ALA A 41 5.88 26.07 -18.21
C ALA A 41 7.39 26.27 -18.45
N GLY A 42 8.03 27.04 -17.58
CA GLY A 42 9.46 27.33 -17.61
C GLY A 42 10.37 26.15 -17.22
N LYS A 43 9.81 25.09 -16.63
CA LYS A 43 10.59 23.88 -16.29
C LYS A 43 11.01 23.06 -17.51
N GLY A 44 10.21 23.07 -18.57
CA GLY A 44 10.40 22.19 -19.73
C GLY A 44 10.29 20.71 -19.33
N TRP A 45 9.08 20.18 -19.22
CA TRP A 45 8.84 18.77 -18.88
C TRP A 45 9.35 17.84 -20.00
N LEU A 46 10.12 16.84 -19.63
CA LEU A 46 10.78 15.90 -20.56
C LEU A 46 10.16 14.50 -20.52
N GLY A 47 9.43 14.18 -19.46
CA GLY A 47 8.88 12.84 -19.23
C GLY A 47 8.70 12.56 -17.75
N ALA A 48 8.08 11.43 -17.40
CA ALA A 48 8.02 10.98 -16.01
C ALA A 48 8.02 9.46 -15.90
N ASP A 49 8.67 8.95 -14.85
CA ASP A 49 8.53 7.54 -14.48
C ASP A 49 7.07 7.23 -14.11
N LEU A 50 6.67 5.98 -14.25
CA LEU A 50 5.37 5.51 -13.78
C LEU A 50 5.53 5.00 -12.37
N VAL A 51 4.79 5.58 -11.43
CA VAL A 51 4.92 5.25 -10.01
C VAL A 51 3.59 4.82 -9.44
N PHE A 52 3.56 3.64 -8.86
CA PHE A 52 2.41 3.15 -8.11
C PHE A 52 2.69 3.29 -6.62
N ASP A 53 1.67 3.66 -5.84
CA ASP A 53 1.76 3.73 -4.38
C ASP A 53 0.77 2.75 -3.75
N ILE A 54 1.27 1.93 -2.84
CA ILE A 54 0.52 0.94 -2.08
C ILE A 54 0.59 1.38 -0.61
N ASP A 55 -0.46 2.02 -0.11
CA ASP A 55 -0.58 2.39 1.30
C ASP A 55 -1.47 1.40 2.05
N SER A 56 -0.97 0.82 3.15
CA SER A 56 -1.76 -0.07 4.01
C SER A 56 -3.04 0.57 4.56
N ASP A 57 -3.18 1.89 4.58
CA ASP A 57 -4.42 2.59 4.92
C ASP A 57 -5.58 2.28 3.95
N HIS A 58 -5.27 1.99 2.69
CA HIS A 58 -6.26 1.65 1.67
C HIS A 58 -6.58 0.14 1.61
N LEU A 59 -5.84 -0.68 2.35
CA LEU A 59 -6.01 -2.13 2.35
C LEU A 59 -7.01 -2.58 3.42
N PRO A 60 -8.01 -3.42 3.08
CA PRO A 60 -8.99 -3.91 4.03
C PRO A 60 -8.42 -5.04 4.89
N THR A 61 -7.59 -4.70 5.87
CA THR A 61 -7.01 -5.68 6.81
C THR A 61 -7.86 -5.82 8.07
N ARG A 62 -7.97 -7.06 8.58
CA ARG A 62 -8.76 -7.36 9.79
C ARG A 62 -8.21 -6.67 11.04
N CYS A 63 -6.90 -6.47 11.10
CA CYS A 63 -6.24 -5.80 12.23
C CYS A 63 -6.74 -4.37 12.45
N LYS A 64 -7.23 -3.67 11.42
CA LYS A 64 -7.76 -2.30 11.54
C LYS A 64 -8.91 -2.21 12.54
N ALA A 65 -9.75 -3.24 12.63
CA ALA A 65 -10.83 -3.29 13.62
C ALA A 65 -10.31 -3.23 15.08
N THR A 66 -9.05 -3.57 15.31
CA THR A 66 -8.43 -3.57 16.64
C THR A 66 -7.80 -2.24 17.01
N HIS A 67 -7.22 -1.52 16.05
CA HIS A 67 -6.34 -0.38 16.31
C HIS A 67 -6.78 0.95 15.69
N ASP A 68 -7.58 0.94 14.63
CA ASP A 68 -8.12 2.16 14.01
C ASP A 68 -9.42 2.56 14.71
N VAL A 69 -9.53 3.86 14.99
CA VAL A 69 -10.74 4.47 15.54
C VAL A 69 -11.10 5.69 14.70
N TRP A 70 -12.39 5.95 14.58
CA TRP A 70 -12.89 7.13 13.87
C TRP A 70 -14.08 7.75 14.59
N LYS A 71 -14.28 9.04 14.36
CA LYS A 71 -15.34 9.86 14.95
C LYS A 71 -15.98 10.74 13.90
N CYS A 72 -17.30 10.73 13.88
CA CYS A 72 -18.09 11.68 13.10
C CYS A 72 -18.04 13.06 13.76
N LEU A 73 -17.49 14.04 13.07
CA LEU A 73 -17.39 15.43 13.55
C LEU A 73 -18.73 16.18 13.54
N ASP A 74 -19.79 15.57 13.01
CA ASP A 74 -21.12 16.19 12.95
C ASP A 74 -22.09 15.70 14.01
N CYS A 75 -22.04 14.42 14.37
CA CYS A 75 -22.95 13.83 15.35
C CYS A 75 -22.24 13.14 16.53
N GLY A 76 -20.91 13.17 16.55
CA GLY A 76 -20.09 12.57 17.59
C GLY A 76 -20.09 11.04 17.62
N PHE A 77 -20.71 10.37 16.63
CA PHE A 77 -20.72 8.90 16.58
C PHE A 77 -19.31 8.36 16.33
N GLU A 78 -18.90 7.41 17.14
CA GLU A 78 -17.56 6.80 17.08
C GLU A 78 -17.65 5.35 16.62
N GLY A 79 -16.60 4.88 15.96
CA GLY A 79 -16.47 3.50 15.50
C GLY A 79 -15.02 3.05 15.44
N ARG A 80 -14.85 1.77 15.13
CA ARG A 80 -13.55 1.10 14.97
C ARG A 80 -13.41 0.53 13.56
N GLY A 81 -12.17 0.32 13.13
CA GLY A 81 -11.87 -0.23 11.81
C GLY A 81 -11.74 0.83 10.74
N LEU A 82 -11.93 0.40 9.48
CA LEU A 82 -11.84 1.27 8.31
C LEU A 82 -12.78 2.47 8.46
N GLU A 83 -12.22 3.64 8.18
CA GLU A 83 -12.94 4.90 8.16
C GLU A 83 -14.02 4.87 7.06
N PRO A 84 -15.30 5.05 7.39
CA PRO A 84 -16.36 5.01 6.40
C PRO A 84 -16.44 6.35 5.64
N GLU A 85 -16.73 6.30 4.33
CA GLU A 85 -16.95 7.51 3.52
C GLU A 85 -18.10 8.40 4.04
N ARG A 86 -19.06 7.79 4.73
CA ARG A 86 -20.22 8.46 5.33
C ARG A 86 -20.50 7.88 6.70
N CYS A 87 -20.85 8.75 7.64
CA CYS A 87 -21.27 8.34 8.97
C CYS A 87 -22.47 7.39 8.87
N PRO A 88 -22.40 6.16 9.42
CA PRO A 88 -23.51 5.20 9.38
C PRO A 88 -24.73 5.68 10.19
N ARG A 89 -24.55 6.67 11.08
CA ARG A 89 -25.64 7.23 11.90
C ARG A 89 -26.33 8.44 11.27
N CYS A 90 -25.59 9.36 10.64
CA CYS A 90 -26.14 10.63 10.15
C CYS A 90 -25.91 10.91 8.66
N GLY A 91 -25.20 10.04 7.94
CA GLY A 91 -24.95 10.15 6.49
C GLY A 91 -23.98 11.26 6.06
N LYS A 92 -23.52 12.11 6.98
CA LYS A 92 -22.54 13.17 6.73
C LYS A 92 -21.12 12.62 6.60
N ARG A 93 -20.20 13.41 6.01
CA ARG A 93 -18.88 12.96 5.55
C ARG A 93 -17.68 13.41 6.41
N ARG A 94 -17.86 14.34 7.36
CA ARG A 94 -16.73 14.84 8.15
C ARG A 94 -16.36 13.83 9.23
N MET A 95 -15.31 13.06 8.96
CA MET A 95 -14.74 12.10 9.90
C MET A 95 -13.39 12.60 10.40
N GLU A 96 -13.04 12.22 11.62
CA GLU A 96 -11.69 12.27 12.16
C GLU A 96 -11.29 10.83 12.49
N ALA A 97 -10.13 10.38 12.00
CA ALA A 97 -9.65 9.03 12.22
C ALA A 97 -8.25 9.03 12.85
N GLU A 98 -8.06 8.23 13.90
CA GLU A 98 -6.75 7.89 14.42
C GLU A 98 -6.38 6.51 13.88
N LYS A 99 -5.42 6.48 12.96
CA LYS A 99 -4.95 5.27 12.28
C LYS A 99 -3.65 4.78 12.90
N TRP A 100 -3.48 3.46 12.97
CA TRP A 100 -2.25 2.83 13.44
C TRP A 100 -1.75 1.80 12.42
N VAL A 101 -0.43 1.68 12.29
CA VAL A 101 0.18 0.69 11.40
C VAL A 101 0.90 -0.35 12.23
N CYS A 102 0.42 -1.59 12.13
CA CYS A 102 1.04 -2.75 12.76
C CYS A 102 1.79 -3.61 11.72
N GLU A 103 2.43 -4.68 12.19
CA GLU A 103 3.12 -5.64 11.32
C GLU A 103 2.18 -6.28 10.28
N GLU A 104 0.94 -6.60 10.64
CA GLU A 104 -0.04 -7.16 9.70
C GLU A 104 -0.41 -6.17 8.58
N CYS A 105 -0.50 -4.86 8.87
CA CYS A 105 -0.70 -3.83 7.86
C CYS A 105 0.46 -3.78 6.85
N LEU A 106 1.70 -3.85 7.35
CA LEU A 106 2.90 -3.80 6.52
C LEU A 106 3.07 -5.06 5.68
N GLU A 107 2.74 -6.22 6.23
CA GLU A 107 2.74 -7.50 5.51
C GLU A 107 1.65 -7.51 4.43
N ALA A 108 0.46 -6.95 4.70
CA ALA A 108 -0.57 -6.79 3.68
C ALA A 108 -0.12 -5.87 2.55
N ALA A 109 0.51 -4.72 2.86
CA ALA A 109 1.08 -3.83 1.85
C ALA A 109 2.18 -4.51 1.01
N LYS A 110 3.04 -5.32 1.64
CA LYS A 110 4.06 -6.11 0.93
C LYS A 110 3.41 -7.10 -0.05
N ARG A 111 2.40 -7.85 0.40
CA ARG A 111 1.65 -8.81 -0.45
C ARG A 111 0.95 -8.13 -1.60
N GLU A 112 0.34 -6.98 -1.35
CA GLU A 112 -0.31 -6.19 -2.40
C GLU A 112 0.71 -5.65 -3.42
N THR A 113 1.90 -5.25 -2.96
CA THR A 113 3.00 -4.83 -3.82
C THR A 113 3.51 -5.99 -4.69
N MET A 114 3.67 -7.19 -4.13
CA MET A 114 4.03 -8.40 -4.91
C MET A 114 2.97 -8.74 -5.96
N LYS A 115 1.69 -8.56 -5.65
CA LYS A 115 0.60 -8.75 -6.59
C LYS A 115 0.68 -7.77 -7.76
N LEU A 116 0.91 -6.49 -7.48
CA LEU A 116 1.15 -5.47 -8.51
C LEU A 116 2.35 -5.83 -9.39
N LEU A 117 3.48 -6.21 -8.79
CA LEU A 117 4.69 -6.60 -9.51
C LEU A 117 4.42 -7.75 -10.48
N SER A 118 3.66 -8.77 -10.06
CA SER A 118 3.28 -9.86 -10.98
C SER A 118 2.51 -9.37 -12.20
N MET A 119 1.64 -8.35 -12.07
CA MET A 119 0.94 -7.76 -13.22
C MET A 119 1.91 -7.01 -14.13
N LEU A 120 2.81 -6.22 -13.54
CA LEU A 120 3.79 -5.44 -14.30
C LEU A 120 4.76 -6.34 -15.07
N GLU A 121 5.17 -7.47 -14.48
CA GLU A 121 6.08 -8.42 -15.11
C GLU A 121 5.36 -9.33 -16.12
N GLU A 122 4.28 -10.00 -15.71
CA GLU A 122 3.63 -11.04 -16.53
C GLU A 122 2.73 -10.44 -17.62
N ASP A 123 2.04 -9.33 -17.34
CA ASP A 123 1.01 -8.80 -18.24
C ASP A 123 1.56 -7.64 -19.09
N PHE A 124 2.38 -6.77 -18.50
CA PHE A 124 3.00 -5.65 -19.22
C PHE A 124 4.40 -5.96 -19.74
N GLY A 125 5.01 -7.07 -19.31
CA GLY A 125 6.32 -7.50 -19.80
C GLY A 125 7.50 -6.65 -19.31
N PHE A 126 7.34 -5.89 -18.21
CA PHE A 126 8.45 -5.13 -17.65
C PHE A 126 9.50 -6.08 -17.07
N SER A 127 10.76 -5.85 -17.42
CA SER A 127 11.86 -6.62 -16.84
C SER A 127 12.13 -6.17 -15.39
N PRO A 128 12.67 -7.04 -14.52
CA PRO A 128 13.06 -6.65 -13.16
C PRO A 128 14.02 -5.45 -13.10
N SER A 129 14.81 -5.21 -14.16
CA SER A 129 15.73 -4.07 -14.25
C SER A 129 15.03 -2.71 -14.43
N GLN A 130 13.77 -2.72 -14.88
CA GLN A 130 12.94 -1.52 -15.04
C GLN A 130 12.10 -1.22 -13.80
N LEU A 131 12.07 -2.15 -12.84
CA LEU A 131 11.23 -2.12 -11.65
C LEU A 131 12.08 -1.87 -10.42
N GLU A 132 11.78 -0.79 -9.69
CA GLU A 132 12.36 -0.54 -8.36
C GLU A 132 11.23 -0.47 -7.33
N VAL A 133 11.38 -1.21 -6.24
CA VAL A 133 10.45 -1.14 -5.11
C VAL A 133 11.07 -0.25 -4.03
N VAL A 134 10.31 0.66 -3.47
CA VAL A 134 10.80 1.56 -2.42
C VAL A 134 9.87 1.48 -1.21
N PHE A 135 10.36 0.97 -0.09
CA PHE A 135 9.64 1.11 1.18
C PHE A 135 9.57 2.59 1.55
N SER A 136 8.37 3.13 1.73
CA SER A 136 8.14 4.57 1.94
C SER A 136 8.63 5.08 3.30
N GLY A 137 9.10 4.20 4.18
CA GLY A 137 9.52 4.54 5.53
C GLY A 137 8.38 4.57 6.55
N HIS A 138 7.14 4.26 6.15
CA HIS A 138 6.03 4.26 7.12
C HIS A 138 4.99 3.16 6.93
N ARG A 139 4.18 3.20 5.86
CA ARG A 139 2.93 2.41 5.79
C ARG A 139 2.81 1.53 4.55
N GLY A 140 3.81 1.57 3.67
CA GLY A 140 3.63 1.03 2.34
C GLY A 140 4.86 1.12 1.46
N TYR A 141 4.65 0.88 0.18
CA TYR A 141 5.69 0.80 -0.83
C TYR A 141 5.31 1.62 -2.05
N HIS A 142 6.31 2.18 -2.70
CA HIS A 142 6.18 2.66 -4.07
C HIS A 142 6.80 1.65 -5.02
N VAL A 143 6.21 1.47 -6.20
CA VAL A 143 6.82 0.73 -7.31
C VAL A 143 7.08 1.71 -8.44
N HIS A 144 8.35 1.89 -8.77
CA HIS A 144 8.81 2.74 -9.86
C HIS A 144 9.04 1.88 -11.08
N VAL A 145 8.44 2.29 -12.20
CA VAL A 145 8.67 1.72 -13.52
C VAL A 145 9.35 2.77 -14.38
N SER A 146 10.57 2.44 -14.82
CA SER A 146 11.40 3.32 -15.64
C SER A 146 11.59 2.72 -17.04
N GLY A 147 11.67 3.60 -18.05
CA GLY A 147 11.87 3.19 -19.44
C GLY A 147 11.45 4.25 -20.43
N GLU A 148 12.09 4.30 -21.59
CA GLU A 148 11.84 5.33 -22.61
C GLU A 148 10.38 5.38 -23.05
N THR A 149 9.72 4.22 -23.19
CA THR A 149 8.31 4.10 -23.58
C THR A 149 7.35 4.61 -22.50
N ILE A 150 7.80 4.72 -21.25
CA ILE A 150 6.98 5.14 -20.10
C ILE A 150 7.04 6.65 -19.90
N LEU A 151 8.19 7.26 -20.19
CA LEU A 151 8.43 8.69 -19.97
C LEU A 151 7.38 9.58 -20.64
N GLY A 152 6.96 9.21 -21.86
CA GLY A 152 5.99 9.97 -22.65
C GLY A 152 4.53 9.79 -22.26
N LEU A 153 4.19 8.83 -21.39
CA LEU A 153 2.80 8.55 -21.06
C LEU A 153 2.13 9.74 -20.37
N ASN A 154 1.00 10.17 -20.90
CA ASN A 154 0.18 11.22 -20.31
C ASN A 154 -0.75 10.67 -19.20
N SER A 155 -1.47 11.55 -18.51
CA SER A 155 -2.35 11.15 -17.39
C SER A 155 -3.48 10.21 -17.78
N GLU A 156 -4.04 10.31 -18.99
CA GLU A 156 -5.11 9.42 -19.48
C GLU A 156 -4.56 8.03 -19.83
N GLU A 157 -3.41 7.95 -20.49
CA GLU A 157 -2.74 6.67 -20.79
C GLU A 157 -2.33 5.94 -19.50
N ARG A 158 -1.83 6.69 -18.50
CA ARG A 158 -1.55 6.15 -17.17
C ARG A 158 -2.82 5.68 -16.46
N LYS A 159 -3.95 6.36 -16.69
CA LYS A 159 -5.24 5.97 -16.12
C LYS A 159 -5.71 4.62 -16.66
N GLU A 160 -5.47 4.32 -17.94
CA GLU A 160 -5.78 3.00 -18.52
C GLU A 160 -4.95 1.88 -17.87
N ILE A 161 -3.67 2.14 -17.56
CA ILE A 161 -2.82 1.19 -16.82
C ILE A 161 -3.37 0.99 -15.40
N VAL A 162 -3.75 2.07 -14.72
CA VAL A 162 -4.41 2.01 -13.40
C VAL A 162 -5.70 1.19 -13.48
N ASP A 163 -6.52 1.38 -14.50
CA ASP A 163 -7.77 0.64 -14.67
C ASP A 163 -7.53 -0.84 -14.91
N TYR A 164 -6.50 -1.18 -15.68
CA TYR A 164 -6.07 -2.56 -15.85
C TYR A 164 -5.69 -3.20 -14.52
N VAL A 165 -4.77 -2.60 -13.75
CA VAL A 165 -4.25 -3.23 -12.51
C VAL A 165 -5.30 -3.26 -11.39
N THR A 166 -6.21 -2.29 -11.36
CA THR A 166 -7.32 -2.24 -10.40
C THR A 166 -8.56 -3.05 -10.82
N ALA A 167 -8.51 -3.70 -11.99
CA ALA A 167 -9.67 -4.36 -12.61
C ALA A 167 -10.88 -3.42 -12.83
N SER A 168 -10.65 -2.10 -12.88
CA SER A 168 -11.72 -1.11 -13.03
C SER A 168 -12.33 -1.23 -14.43
N GLY A 169 -13.66 -1.39 -14.47
CA GLY A 169 -14.38 -1.60 -15.73
C GLY A 169 -14.23 -3.01 -16.34
N LEU A 170 -13.53 -3.94 -15.66
CA LEU A 170 -13.37 -5.31 -16.15
C LEU A 170 -14.74 -6.02 -16.28
N LYS A 171 -15.05 -6.46 -17.50
CA LYS A 171 -16.25 -7.25 -17.79
C LYS A 171 -15.88 -8.71 -18.01
N VAL A 172 -16.17 -9.55 -17.02
CA VAL A 172 -15.95 -11.00 -17.11
C VAL A 172 -16.60 -11.63 -18.35
N SER A 173 -17.77 -11.11 -18.76
CA SER A 173 -18.47 -11.59 -19.97
C SER A 173 -17.71 -11.33 -21.27
N LEU A 174 -16.83 -10.32 -21.32
CA LEU A 174 -15.97 -10.07 -22.48
C LEU A 174 -14.73 -10.96 -22.47
N LEU A 175 -14.22 -11.29 -21.29
CA LEU A 175 -13.08 -12.22 -21.13
C LEU A 175 -13.48 -13.67 -21.38
N TYR A 176 -14.73 -14.02 -21.10
CA TYR A 176 -15.26 -15.37 -21.30
C TYR A 176 -16.56 -15.31 -22.09
N PRO A 177 -16.49 -15.06 -23.41
CA PRO A 177 -17.67 -15.10 -24.26
C PRO A 177 -18.27 -16.52 -24.31
N GLU A 178 -17.47 -17.56 -24.03
CA GLU A 178 -17.88 -18.96 -24.04
C GLU A 178 -18.71 -19.38 -22.81
N LEU A 179 -19.10 -18.42 -21.95
CA LEU A 179 -20.06 -18.66 -20.85
C LEU A 179 -21.41 -19.25 -21.33
N GLU A 180 -21.66 -19.28 -22.65
CA GLU A 180 -22.84 -19.89 -23.27
C GLU A 180 -22.62 -21.32 -23.80
N GLY A 181 -21.36 -21.78 -23.96
CA GLY A 181 -21.02 -23.05 -24.63
C GLY A 181 -20.14 -24.03 -23.84
N GLY A 182 -19.79 -23.69 -22.60
CA GLY A 182 -18.86 -24.45 -21.77
C GLY A 182 -17.56 -23.67 -21.57
N LEU A 183 -17.33 -23.22 -20.34
CA LEU A 183 -16.15 -22.43 -20.01
C LEU A 183 -14.90 -23.32 -20.05
N LYS A 184 -13.95 -22.96 -20.90
CA LYS A 184 -12.59 -23.52 -20.84
C LYS A 184 -11.77 -22.71 -19.83
N ILE A 185 -11.51 -23.31 -18.68
CA ILE A 185 -10.60 -22.78 -17.68
C ILE A 185 -9.18 -23.06 -18.14
N ASP A 186 -8.39 -22.02 -18.32
CA ASP A 186 -6.98 -22.14 -18.65
C ASP A 186 -6.15 -21.39 -17.60
N PHE A 187 -5.48 -22.14 -16.73
CA PHE A 187 -4.62 -21.59 -15.70
C PHE A 187 -3.35 -20.95 -16.26
N SER A 188 -2.97 -21.28 -17.49
CA SER A 188 -1.80 -20.74 -18.19
C SER A 188 -2.13 -19.54 -19.08
N ALA A 189 -3.41 -19.19 -19.23
CA ALA A 189 -3.80 -18.01 -20.00
C ALA A 189 -3.13 -16.74 -19.43
N GLU A 190 -2.76 -15.83 -20.33
CA GLU A 190 -2.14 -14.57 -19.96
C GLU A 190 -3.16 -13.56 -19.41
N GLY A 191 -2.65 -12.56 -18.68
CA GLY A 191 -3.43 -11.45 -18.15
C GLY A 191 -4.61 -11.88 -17.27
N TRP A 192 -5.70 -11.11 -17.36
CA TRP A 192 -6.88 -11.34 -16.53
C TRP A 192 -7.53 -12.72 -16.72
N ARG A 193 -7.45 -13.38 -17.88
CA ARG A 193 -8.05 -14.73 -18.04
C ARG A 193 -7.35 -15.75 -17.12
N GLY A 194 -6.02 -15.77 -17.09
CA GLY A 194 -5.30 -16.67 -16.19
C GLY A 194 -5.46 -16.30 -14.72
N ARG A 195 -5.36 -15.00 -14.41
CA ARG A 195 -5.52 -14.49 -13.03
C ARG A 195 -6.87 -14.90 -12.46
N LEU A 196 -7.96 -14.69 -13.22
CA LEU A 196 -9.30 -15.08 -12.81
C LEU A 196 -9.45 -16.60 -12.65
N ALA A 197 -8.86 -17.41 -13.54
CA ALA A 197 -8.88 -18.87 -13.42
C ALA A 197 -8.21 -19.35 -12.12
N ARG A 198 -6.97 -18.89 -11.86
CA ARG A 198 -6.19 -19.25 -10.66
C ARG A 198 -6.88 -18.78 -9.37
N ALA A 199 -7.37 -17.54 -9.36
CA ALA A 199 -8.07 -16.99 -8.22
C ALA A 199 -9.42 -17.67 -7.98
N ALA A 200 -10.21 -17.93 -9.02
CA ALA A 200 -11.48 -18.66 -8.87
C ALA A 200 -11.27 -20.05 -8.28
N TYR A 201 -10.24 -20.79 -8.72
CA TYR A 201 -9.87 -22.07 -8.11
C TYR A 201 -9.51 -21.92 -6.62
N SER A 202 -8.71 -20.91 -6.28
CA SER A 202 -8.34 -20.61 -4.90
C SER A 202 -9.55 -20.24 -4.03
N LEU A 203 -10.55 -19.57 -4.60
CA LEU A 203 -11.82 -19.26 -3.93
C LEU A 203 -12.65 -20.51 -3.64
N LEU A 204 -12.62 -21.55 -4.50
CA LEU A 204 -13.34 -22.80 -4.24
C LEU A 204 -12.84 -23.51 -2.95
N LEU A 205 -11.59 -23.27 -2.56
CA LEU A 205 -10.97 -23.81 -1.35
C LEU A 205 -11.32 -23.02 -0.08
N LYS A 206 -11.91 -21.83 -0.20
CA LYS A 206 -12.24 -20.98 0.94
C LYS A 206 -13.52 -21.42 1.65
N LYS A 207 -13.65 -21.01 2.92
CA LYS A 207 -14.85 -21.22 3.73
C LYS A 207 -15.98 -20.26 3.34
N ALA A 208 -17.22 -20.63 3.65
CA ALA A 208 -18.40 -19.81 3.39
C ALA A 208 -18.28 -18.37 3.93
N GLU A 209 -17.69 -18.19 5.10
CA GLU A 209 -17.51 -16.88 5.73
C GLU A 209 -16.64 -15.96 4.88
N GLU A 210 -15.51 -16.47 4.39
CA GLU A 210 -14.58 -15.72 3.53
C GLU A 210 -15.23 -15.38 2.18
N LEU A 211 -15.97 -16.33 1.58
CA LEU A 211 -16.70 -16.07 0.34
C LEU A 211 -17.79 -15.01 0.51
N ARG A 212 -18.43 -14.98 1.68
CA ARG A 212 -19.43 -13.96 2.02
C ARG A 212 -18.80 -12.57 2.19
N GLU A 213 -17.62 -12.49 2.82
CA GLU A 213 -16.84 -11.24 2.93
C GLU A 213 -16.46 -10.69 1.54
N LEU A 214 -16.22 -11.56 0.56
CA LEU A 214 -15.96 -11.19 -0.85
C LEU A 214 -17.23 -10.81 -1.64
N GLY A 215 -18.40 -10.89 -1.01
CA GLY A 215 -19.68 -10.50 -1.58
C GLY A 215 -20.33 -11.56 -2.48
N LEU A 216 -19.99 -12.85 -2.33
CA LEU A 216 -20.73 -13.91 -3.02
C LEU A 216 -22.14 -14.08 -2.41
N PRO A 217 -23.19 -14.27 -3.22
CA PRO A 217 -24.54 -14.54 -2.72
C PRO A 217 -24.63 -15.87 -1.98
N GLY A 218 -25.45 -15.96 -0.92
CA GLY A 218 -25.59 -17.19 -0.12
C GLY A 218 -26.00 -18.44 -0.93
N ARG A 219 -26.82 -18.29 -1.98
CA ARG A 219 -27.17 -19.40 -2.89
C ARG A 219 -25.97 -19.91 -3.69
N ALA A 220 -25.10 -18.99 -4.13
CA ALA A 220 -23.85 -19.35 -4.82
C ALA A 220 -22.91 -20.09 -3.86
N ILE A 221 -22.71 -19.56 -2.65
CA ILE A 221 -21.86 -20.18 -1.64
C ILE A 221 -22.32 -21.60 -1.33
N LYS A 222 -23.62 -21.80 -1.05
CA LYS A 222 -24.18 -23.12 -0.77
C LYS A 222 -23.91 -24.11 -1.89
N PHE A 223 -24.12 -23.71 -3.14
CA PHE A 223 -23.83 -24.55 -4.31
C PHE A 223 -22.33 -24.91 -4.40
N LEU A 224 -21.44 -23.92 -4.21
CA LEU A 224 -20.00 -24.14 -4.27
C LEU A 224 -19.52 -25.10 -3.18
N GLU A 225 -20.08 -25.02 -1.98
CA GLU A 225 -19.75 -25.92 -0.87
C GLU A 225 -20.27 -27.35 -1.10
N GLU A 226 -21.52 -27.50 -1.52
CA GLU A 226 -22.15 -28.81 -1.77
C GLU A 226 -21.44 -29.61 -2.88
N HIS A 227 -20.77 -28.93 -3.80
CA HIS A 227 -20.14 -29.55 -4.97
C HIS A 227 -18.61 -29.38 -5.03
N ARG A 228 -17.97 -28.89 -3.95
CA ARG A 228 -16.56 -28.45 -3.95
C ARG A 228 -15.61 -29.42 -4.64
N ASP A 229 -15.57 -30.68 -4.21
CA ASP A 229 -14.60 -31.66 -4.73
C ASP A 229 -14.76 -31.92 -6.22
N ARG A 230 -16.02 -32.00 -6.70
CA ARG A 230 -16.33 -32.13 -8.12
C ARG A 230 -15.85 -30.90 -8.89
N LEU A 231 -16.14 -29.70 -8.38
CA LEU A 231 -15.78 -28.45 -9.05
C LEU A 231 -14.27 -28.25 -9.14
N LEU A 232 -13.53 -28.60 -8.08
CA LEU A 232 -12.06 -28.58 -8.09
C LEU A 232 -11.50 -29.53 -9.16
N ALA A 233 -12.00 -30.76 -9.23
CA ALA A 233 -11.58 -31.74 -10.24
C ALA A 233 -11.95 -31.31 -11.68
N GLU A 234 -13.05 -30.59 -11.84
CA GLU A 234 -13.48 -30.03 -13.12
C GLU A 234 -12.58 -28.88 -13.57
N PHE A 235 -12.27 -27.94 -12.66
CA PHE A 235 -11.34 -26.85 -12.93
C PHE A 235 -9.96 -27.36 -13.34
N LEU A 236 -9.44 -28.39 -12.67
CA LEU A 236 -8.15 -29.01 -13.02
C LEU A 236 -8.15 -29.66 -14.42
N ARG A 237 -9.31 -30.06 -14.94
CA ARG A 237 -9.47 -30.53 -16.33
C ARG A 237 -9.70 -29.39 -17.33
N GLY A 238 -9.70 -28.15 -16.85
CA GLY A 238 -9.95 -26.97 -17.66
C GLY A 238 -11.43 -26.74 -17.98
N GLU A 239 -12.33 -27.25 -17.15
CA GLU A 239 -13.78 -27.20 -17.34
C GLU A 239 -14.46 -26.46 -16.18
N ALA A 240 -15.64 -25.87 -16.42
CA ALA A 240 -16.53 -25.35 -15.36
C ALA A 240 -18.02 -25.45 -15.73
N SER A 241 -18.38 -26.44 -16.55
CA SER A 241 -19.73 -26.72 -17.04
C SER A 241 -20.74 -27.02 -15.93
N ALA A 242 -20.32 -27.60 -14.80
CA ALA A 242 -21.23 -27.91 -13.70
C ALA A 242 -21.67 -26.67 -12.91
N ILE A 243 -20.95 -25.54 -13.02
CA ILE A 243 -21.30 -24.32 -12.27
C ILE A 243 -22.38 -23.54 -13.05
N PRO A 244 -23.53 -23.22 -12.42
CA PRO A 244 -24.53 -22.36 -13.05
C PRO A 244 -23.92 -21.03 -13.49
N ARG A 245 -24.24 -20.57 -14.71
CA ARG A 245 -23.68 -19.34 -15.31
C ARG A 245 -23.62 -18.15 -14.34
N LYS A 246 -24.72 -17.85 -13.64
CA LYS A 246 -24.79 -16.74 -12.68
C LYS A 246 -23.87 -16.94 -11.47
N THR A 247 -23.70 -18.17 -11.00
CA THR A 247 -22.78 -18.51 -9.90
C THR A 247 -21.33 -18.36 -10.36
N LEU A 248 -21.01 -18.85 -11.56
CA LEU A 248 -19.68 -18.74 -12.16
C LEU A 248 -19.29 -17.28 -12.40
N GLU A 249 -20.20 -16.47 -12.95
CA GLU A 249 -19.98 -15.04 -13.14
C GLU A 249 -19.69 -14.33 -11.80
N LYS A 250 -20.44 -14.67 -10.74
CA LYS A 250 -20.19 -14.10 -9.39
C LYS A 250 -18.88 -14.57 -8.78
N LEU A 251 -18.49 -15.82 -9.00
CA LEU A 251 -17.20 -16.36 -8.58
C LEU A 251 -16.05 -15.63 -9.29
N LEU A 252 -16.13 -15.45 -10.61
CA LEU A 252 -15.13 -14.72 -11.40
C LEU A 252 -15.08 -13.23 -11.04
N GLN A 253 -16.22 -12.60 -10.77
CA GLN A 253 -16.26 -11.21 -10.25
C GLN A 253 -15.57 -11.09 -8.89
N ALA A 254 -15.75 -12.07 -8.00
CA ALA A 254 -15.05 -12.09 -6.73
C ALA A 254 -13.55 -12.36 -6.90
N ALA A 255 -13.18 -13.26 -7.81
CA ALA A 255 -11.79 -13.51 -8.20
C ALA A 255 -11.12 -12.23 -8.70
N ALA A 256 -11.80 -11.46 -9.56
CA ALA A 256 -11.32 -10.17 -10.04
C ALA A 256 -11.02 -9.19 -8.90
N ARG A 257 -11.90 -9.09 -7.90
CA ARG A 257 -11.70 -8.21 -6.73
C ARG A 257 -10.52 -8.61 -5.85
N VAL A 258 -10.25 -9.90 -5.72
CA VAL A 258 -9.12 -10.41 -4.94
C VAL A 258 -7.80 -10.11 -5.65
N GLU A 259 -7.79 -10.33 -6.97
CA GLU A 259 -6.60 -10.12 -7.80
C GLU A 259 -6.34 -8.65 -8.12
N ALA A 260 -7.36 -7.78 -8.12
CA ALA A 260 -7.22 -6.35 -8.34
C ALA A 260 -6.21 -5.72 -7.36
N SER A 261 -5.23 -4.99 -7.91
CA SER A 261 -4.25 -4.28 -7.11
C SER A 261 -4.82 -2.96 -6.59
N LEU A 262 -4.77 -2.76 -5.28
CA LEU A 262 -5.30 -1.61 -4.54
C LEU A 262 -4.26 -0.48 -4.47
N VAL A 263 -3.93 0.07 -5.63
CA VAL A 263 -3.00 1.21 -5.77
C VAL A 263 -3.70 2.55 -5.52
N ASP A 264 -2.96 3.56 -5.04
CA ASP A 264 -3.42 4.95 -5.10
C ASP A 264 -3.40 5.43 -6.56
N THR A 265 -4.61 5.49 -7.13
CA THR A 265 -4.84 5.89 -8.51
C THR A 265 -4.30 7.29 -8.84
N VAL A 266 -4.36 8.22 -7.87
CA VAL A 266 -3.97 9.62 -8.08
C VAL A 266 -2.46 9.74 -8.23
N VAL A 267 -1.69 8.96 -7.46
CA VAL A 267 -0.23 8.92 -7.55
C VAL A 267 0.20 8.54 -8.97
N THR A 268 -0.41 7.49 -9.51
CA THR A 268 0.01 6.91 -10.78
C THR A 268 -0.32 7.80 -11.98
N THR A 269 -1.47 8.49 -11.95
CA THR A 269 -1.89 9.37 -13.05
C THR A 269 -1.17 10.72 -13.11
N ASP A 270 -0.55 11.14 -12.00
CA ASP A 270 0.10 12.44 -11.88
C ASP A 270 1.51 12.44 -12.50
N VAL A 271 1.64 13.09 -13.67
CA VAL A 271 2.91 13.21 -14.42
C VAL A 271 3.92 14.18 -13.80
N HIS A 272 3.59 14.80 -12.66
CA HIS A 272 4.44 15.74 -11.92
C HIS A 272 4.61 15.34 -10.45
N ARG A 273 4.29 14.10 -10.10
CA ARG A 273 4.24 13.61 -8.71
C ARG A 273 5.58 13.80 -7.99
N LEU A 274 5.50 14.16 -6.71
CA LEU A 274 6.64 14.10 -5.81
C LEU A 274 6.64 12.76 -5.08
N ILE A 275 7.76 12.07 -5.15
CA ILE A 275 7.99 10.79 -4.48
C ILE A 275 9.05 10.95 -3.42
N ARG A 276 8.90 10.22 -2.32
CA ARG A 276 9.83 10.29 -1.20
C ARG A 276 11.23 9.85 -1.63
N LEU A 277 12.25 10.62 -1.24
CA LEU A 277 13.63 10.40 -1.66
C LEU A 277 14.20 9.11 -1.03
N PRO A 278 14.61 8.10 -1.84
CA PRO A 278 15.27 6.91 -1.32
C PRO A 278 16.52 7.25 -0.49
N GLY A 279 16.71 6.54 0.62
CA GLY A 279 17.80 6.78 1.57
C GLY A 279 17.52 7.88 2.61
N SER A 280 16.47 8.70 2.45
CA SER A 280 16.08 9.68 3.47
C SER A 280 15.41 9.00 4.67
N LEU A 281 15.08 9.80 5.70
CA LEU A 281 14.20 9.38 6.79
C LEU A 281 12.76 9.80 6.52
N HIS A 282 11.80 9.03 7.01
CA HIS A 282 10.39 9.41 7.05
C HIS A 282 10.11 10.18 8.36
N GLY A 283 9.57 11.40 8.26
CA GLY A 283 9.50 12.34 9.38
C GLY A 283 8.67 11.87 10.58
N LYS A 284 7.67 11.01 10.37
CA LYS A 284 6.82 10.47 11.45
C LYS A 284 7.40 9.26 12.18
N THR A 285 8.27 8.48 11.54
CA THR A 285 8.70 7.17 12.07
C THR A 285 10.20 7.13 12.35
N GLY A 286 10.98 8.01 11.69
CA GLY A 286 12.44 7.93 11.70
C GLY A 286 12.99 6.71 10.97
N LEU A 287 12.15 5.91 10.30
CA LEU A 287 12.61 4.81 9.48
C LEU A 287 13.17 5.33 8.17
N ARG A 288 14.15 4.60 7.65
CA ARG A 288 14.74 4.84 6.33
C ARG A 288 13.72 4.54 5.25
N VAL A 289 13.78 5.33 4.19
CA VAL A 289 13.16 5.04 2.90
C VAL A 289 14.10 4.10 2.17
N VAL A 290 13.70 2.85 1.98
CA VAL A 290 14.61 1.78 1.55
C VAL A 290 14.28 1.36 0.12
N PRO A 291 15.17 1.62 -0.87
CA PRO A 291 15.04 1.02 -2.18
C PRO A 291 15.40 -0.47 -2.11
N LEU A 292 14.66 -1.28 -2.85
CA LEU A 292 14.70 -2.74 -2.88
C LEU A 292 14.57 -3.18 -4.33
N ARG A 293 15.34 -4.22 -4.69
CA ARG A 293 15.05 -5.00 -5.89
C ARG A 293 13.82 -5.88 -5.66
N VAL A 294 13.15 -6.25 -6.74
CA VAL A 294 11.94 -7.09 -6.71
C VAL A 294 12.18 -8.37 -5.89
N GLU A 295 13.32 -9.02 -6.04
CA GLU A 295 13.63 -10.30 -5.38
C GLU A 295 13.89 -10.15 -3.87
N GLN A 296 14.18 -8.94 -3.41
CA GLN A 296 14.43 -8.66 -1.98
C GLN A 296 13.13 -8.42 -1.21
N LEU A 297 12.06 -8.04 -1.91
CA LEU A 297 10.79 -7.66 -1.28
C LEU A 297 10.21 -8.77 -0.38
N PRO A 298 10.14 -10.06 -0.78
CA PRO A 298 9.47 -11.09 0.02
C PRO A 298 10.03 -11.22 1.44
N GLU A 299 11.36 -11.15 1.57
CA GLU A 299 12.08 -11.33 2.85
C GLU A 299 12.26 -10.04 3.64
N PHE A 300 11.98 -8.87 3.03
CA PHE A 300 12.20 -7.58 3.66
C PHE A 300 11.29 -7.38 4.89
N ASN A 301 11.90 -7.02 6.02
CA ASN A 301 11.21 -6.60 7.24
C ASN A 301 11.49 -5.12 7.54
N PRO A 302 10.53 -4.21 7.25
CA PRO A 302 10.72 -2.78 7.48
C PRO A 302 10.95 -2.41 8.95
N LEU A 303 10.41 -3.16 9.89
CA LEU A 303 10.53 -2.87 11.33
C LEU A 303 11.90 -3.25 11.91
N VAL A 304 12.75 -3.91 11.12
CA VAL A 304 14.11 -4.32 11.49
C VAL A 304 15.15 -3.67 10.57
N GLU A 305 14.94 -3.78 9.27
CA GLU A 305 15.95 -3.39 8.27
C GLU A 305 15.92 -1.89 7.96
N ALA A 306 14.77 -1.22 8.11
CA ALA A 306 14.65 0.22 7.87
C ALA A 306 15.09 1.08 9.07
N LEU A 307 15.61 0.48 10.15
CA LEU A 307 16.12 1.25 11.30
C LEU A 307 17.36 2.06 10.91
N ALA A 308 17.26 3.38 11.04
CA ALA A 308 18.37 4.31 10.81
C ALA A 308 19.37 4.32 11.98
N PHE A 309 18.86 4.34 13.20
CA PHE A 309 19.65 4.48 14.42
C PHE A 309 19.86 3.10 15.06
N LYS A 310 21.08 2.57 14.94
CA LYS A 310 21.46 1.24 15.46
C LYS A 310 22.46 1.32 16.62
N ASP A 311 22.79 2.53 17.04
CA ASP A 311 23.63 2.75 18.21
C ASP A 311 22.91 2.33 19.51
N GLY A 312 23.70 2.05 20.55
CA GLY A 312 23.19 1.65 21.86
C GLY A 312 22.71 2.83 22.72
N GLU A 313 22.63 4.03 22.16
CA GLU A 313 22.27 5.25 22.91
C GLU A 313 20.85 5.12 23.44
N LYS A 314 20.69 5.45 24.73
CA LYS A 314 19.40 5.40 25.43
C LYS A 314 18.87 6.80 25.67
N VAL A 315 17.59 6.98 25.40
CA VAL A 315 16.87 8.24 25.56
C VAL A 315 15.66 8.00 26.45
N LYS A 316 15.47 8.87 27.44
CA LYS A 316 14.31 8.82 28.33
C LYS A 316 13.10 9.44 27.65
N VAL A 317 12.06 8.65 27.45
CA VAL A 317 10.80 9.06 26.82
C VAL A 317 9.66 8.86 27.81
N ARG A 318 8.84 9.89 28.01
CA ARG A 318 7.59 9.78 28.75
C ARG A 318 6.47 9.41 27.80
N VAL A 319 5.80 8.30 28.07
CA VAL A 319 4.70 7.78 27.24
C VAL A 319 3.46 8.66 27.42
N VAL A 320 2.90 9.12 26.31
CA VAL A 320 1.64 9.89 26.24
C VAL A 320 0.51 9.00 25.74
N LYS A 321 0.71 8.30 24.61
CA LYS A 321 -0.25 7.35 24.05
C LYS A 321 0.34 5.94 24.09
N ALA A 322 -0.26 5.07 24.89
CA ALA A 322 0.14 3.67 24.98
C ALA A 322 -0.41 2.87 23.80
N LYS A 323 0.40 2.72 22.75
CA LYS A 323 0.16 1.80 21.63
C LYS A 323 1.22 0.70 21.63
N PRO A 324 0.88 -0.55 21.30
CA PRO A 324 1.88 -1.60 21.14
C PRO A 324 2.84 -1.24 20.00
N LEU A 325 4.13 -1.50 20.20
CA LEU A 325 5.18 -1.22 19.22
C LEU A 325 6.04 -2.46 19.03
N LYS A 326 6.26 -2.87 17.79
CA LYS A 326 7.28 -3.86 17.44
C LYS A 326 8.35 -3.17 16.61
N LEU A 327 9.59 -3.18 17.08
CA LEU A 327 10.70 -2.48 16.43
C LEU A 327 12.01 -3.17 16.76
N GLY A 328 12.87 -3.39 15.76
CA GLY A 328 14.16 -4.08 15.94
C GLY A 328 14.03 -5.52 16.45
N GLY A 329 12.91 -6.19 16.13
CA GLY A 329 12.63 -7.56 16.59
C GLY A 329 12.11 -7.67 18.03
N VAL A 330 11.92 -6.55 18.73
CA VAL A 330 11.41 -6.53 20.11
C VAL A 330 9.98 -5.96 20.14
N GLU A 331 9.09 -6.59 20.90
CA GLU A 331 7.75 -6.09 21.19
C GLU A 331 7.74 -5.30 22.50
N TYR A 332 7.19 -4.09 22.45
CA TYR A 332 7.08 -3.16 23.56
C TYR A 332 5.61 -2.90 23.88
N ARG A 333 5.31 -2.90 25.17
CA ARG A 333 4.02 -2.51 25.73
C ARG A 333 4.25 -1.43 26.76
N PHE A 334 3.42 -0.40 26.71
CA PHE A 334 3.59 0.80 27.51
C PHE A 334 2.37 1.06 28.37
N ARG A 335 2.55 1.84 29.43
CA ARG A 335 1.48 2.46 30.19
C ARG A 335 1.50 3.98 29.99
N PRO A 336 0.35 4.66 29.85
CA PRO A 336 0.33 6.12 29.82
C PRO A 336 1.04 6.72 31.04
N GLY A 337 1.90 7.72 30.84
CA GLY A 337 2.69 8.38 31.88
C GLY A 337 4.00 7.68 32.26
N GLU A 338 4.22 6.44 31.83
CA GLU A 338 5.44 5.67 32.08
C GLU A 338 6.67 6.36 31.51
N LEU A 339 7.78 6.34 32.26
CA LEU A 339 9.08 6.80 31.80
C LEU A 339 9.90 5.59 31.33
N VAL A 340 10.22 5.54 30.04
CA VAL A 340 10.97 4.42 29.44
C VAL A 340 12.35 4.86 28.98
N GLU A 341 13.34 3.98 29.15
CA GLU A 341 14.66 4.12 28.53
C GLU A 341 14.66 3.45 27.16
N ALA A 342 14.31 4.24 26.15
CA ALA A 342 14.17 3.79 24.77
C ALA A 342 15.52 3.82 24.03
N SER A 343 15.74 2.93 23.07
CA SER A 343 16.81 3.15 22.07
C SER A 343 16.50 4.40 21.25
N LYS A 344 17.52 4.98 20.60
CA LYS A 344 17.32 6.16 19.73
C LYS A 344 16.28 5.92 18.64
N ALA A 345 16.30 4.77 17.96
CA ALA A 345 15.28 4.42 16.96
C ALA A 345 13.87 4.34 17.57
N GLN A 346 13.73 3.71 18.73
CA GLN A 346 12.46 3.63 19.45
C GLN A 346 11.98 5.02 19.87
N ALA A 347 12.87 5.87 20.40
CA ALA A 347 12.53 7.21 20.84
C ALA A 347 12.05 8.08 19.67
N VAL A 348 12.79 8.11 18.56
CA VAL A 348 12.40 8.87 17.35
C VAL A 348 11.04 8.39 16.83
N TYR A 349 10.83 7.08 16.75
CA TYR A 349 9.55 6.51 16.34
C TYR A 349 8.41 6.94 17.27
N MET A 350 8.61 6.81 18.59
CA MET A 350 7.61 7.19 19.59
C MET A 350 7.26 8.69 19.53
N LEU A 351 8.26 9.56 19.35
CA LEU A 351 8.06 11.00 19.25
C LEU A 351 7.30 11.36 17.97
N GLY A 352 7.74 10.85 16.81
CA GLY A 352 7.13 11.17 15.52
C GLY A 352 5.71 10.60 15.35
N MET A 353 5.41 9.47 15.99
CA MET A 353 4.07 8.87 16.03
C MET A 353 3.19 9.44 17.16
N GLY A 354 3.69 10.41 17.94
CA GLY A 354 2.94 11.02 19.05
C GLY A 354 2.65 10.07 20.21
N MET A 355 3.43 9.00 20.36
CA MET A 355 3.33 8.05 21.46
C MET A 355 3.96 8.56 22.75
N GLY A 356 4.91 9.49 22.66
CA GLY A 356 5.62 10.02 23.83
C GLY A 356 6.26 11.36 23.57
N VAL A 357 6.85 11.91 24.63
CA VAL A 357 7.65 13.16 24.62
C VAL A 357 8.99 12.90 25.31
N LEU A 358 10.01 13.67 24.94
CA LEU A 358 11.30 13.60 25.63
C LEU A 358 11.11 13.97 27.10
N ALA A 359 11.66 13.16 27.99
CA ALA A 359 11.69 13.51 29.40
C ALA A 359 12.67 14.67 29.58
N GLN A 360 12.20 15.79 30.13
CA GLN A 360 13.09 16.88 30.48
C GLN A 360 14.12 16.39 31.51
N PRO A 361 15.38 16.87 31.45
CA PRO A 361 16.33 16.66 32.53
C PRO A 361 15.68 17.19 33.82
N SER A 362 15.70 16.39 34.87
CA SER A 362 15.26 16.80 36.20
C SER A 362 16.01 18.08 36.61
N GLY A 363 15.34 19.24 36.54
CA GLY A 363 15.93 20.54 36.91
C GLY A 363 15.40 21.79 36.21
N ALA A 364 14.51 21.71 35.22
CA ALA A 364 13.84 22.89 34.68
C ALA A 364 12.53 23.12 35.44
N GLU A 365 12.53 24.06 36.38
CA GLU A 365 11.31 24.59 36.98
C GLU A 365 10.39 25.14 35.87
N GLU A 366 9.11 24.80 35.94
CA GLU A 366 8.06 25.45 35.16
C GLU A 366 8.06 26.94 35.54
N VAL A 367 8.62 27.78 34.66
CA VAL A 367 8.36 29.22 34.74
C VAL A 367 6.98 29.44 34.14
N VAL A 368 6.07 29.80 35.04
CA VAL A 368 4.62 30.06 34.90
C VAL A 368 4.24 30.83 33.65
#